data_AF-A0A535UTS5-F1
#
_entry.id   AF-A0A535UTS5-F1
#
_cell.length_a   1.000
_cell.length_b   1.000
_cell.length_c   1.000
_cell.angle_alpha   90.00
_cell.angle_beta   90.00
_cell.angle_gamma   90.00
#
_symmetry.space_group_name_H-M   'P 1'
#
loop_
_entity.id
_entity.type
_entity.pdbx_description
1 polymer ?
#
loop_
_entity_poly.entity_id
_entity_poly.type
_entity_poly.pdbx_seq_one_letter_code
_entity_poly.pdbx_strand_id
1 'polypeptide(L)'
;MKTSIRSLVMMAVLAAGAVVAATPAQAAASGEDAGHAVFVQTNDPAGNTIDAFHRNADGSLTFLTSYATGGLGGRETGAGSDPLASQGSLMLIPDDRVLIAVNAGSNTISVFQVGGDRLRLTQVLASGGPFPTGIGVHDSARRPRSASRPTAST
;
A
#
# COMPACT_ATOMS: atom_id res chain seq x y z
N MET A 1 45.06 -9.41 55.97
CA MET A 1 44.03 -10.34 55.44
C MET A 1 43.99 -10.21 53.91
N LYS A 2 44.20 -11.33 53.22
CA LYS A 2 44.00 -11.64 51.78
C LYS A 2 44.70 -10.82 50.66
N THR A 3 45.83 -11.37 50.18
CA THR A 3 46.10 -11.90 48.81
C THR A 3 45.03 -11.63 47.72
N SER A 4 45.29 -11.44 46.41
CA SER A 4 46.44 -11.67 45.52
C SER A 4 46.21 -11.03 44.13
N ILE A 5 47.33 -10.85 43.42
CA ILE A 5 47.54 -10.54 41.98
C ILE A 5 46.84 -11.53 41.02
N ARG A 6 46.28 -11.02 39.90
CA ARG A 6 46.17 -11.69 38.56
C ARG A 6 46.13 -10.58 37.49
N SER A 7 47.14 -10.38 36.64
CA SER A 7 47.38 -11.05 35.34
C SER A 7 46.16 -10.96 34.41
N LEU A 8 46.20 -10.62 33.13
CA LEU A 8 47.25 -10.53 32.11
C LEU A 8 46.65 -9.79 30.90
N VAL A 9 47.53 -9.10 30.19
CA VAL A 9 47.44 -8.49 28.85
C VAL A 9 46.69 -9.33 27.81
N MET A 10 45.92 -8.69 26.93
CA MET A 10 46.02 -8.99 25.49
C MET A 10 45.55 -7.81 24.63
N MET A 11 46.52 -7.16 24.00
CA MET A 11 46.31 -6.23 22.89
C MET A 11 46.12 -7.08 21.63
N ALA A 12 45.06 -6.81 20.86
CA ALA A 12 44.87 -7.40 19.54
C ALA A 12 44.56 -6.29 18.54
N VAL A 13 45.52 -6.06 17.65
CA VAL A 13 45.43 -5.32 16.39
C VAL A 13 44.55 -6.10 15.40
N LEU A 14 43.88 -5.40 14.47
CA LEU A 14 43.44 -5.78 13.09
C LEU A 14 42.14 -4.97 12.77
N ALA A 15 41.87 -4.40 11.61
CA ALA A 15 42.54 -4.22 10.32
C ALA A 15 41.74 -3.11 9.57
N ALA A 16 42.38 -2.36 8.67
CA ALA A 16 41.72 -1.35 7.84
C ALA A 16 40.84 -2.03 6.77
N GLY A 17 39.53 -1.75 6.79
CA GLY A 17 38.58 -2.19 5.76
C GLY A 17 38.09 -0.99 4.94
N ALA A 18 38.38 -0.98 3.63
CA ALA A 18 37.84 -0.01 2.70
C ALA A 18 36.33 -0.27 2.49
N VAL A 19 35.49 0.70 2.83
CA VAL A 19 34.05 0.68 2.58
C VAL A 19 33.81 1.01 1.11
N VAL A 20 33.62 -0.02 0.28
CA VAL A 20 32.99 0.15 -1.04
C VAL A 20 31.48 0.20 -0.79
N ALA A 21 30.92 1.41 -0.79
CA ALA A 21 29.48 1.60 -0.77
C ALA A 21 28.91 1.12 -2.11
N ALA A 22 28.38 -0.11 -2.14
CA ALA A 22 27.58 -0.58 -3.26
C ALA A 22 26.27 0.21 -3.27
N THR A 23 26.13 1.15 -4.21
CA THR A 23 24.82 1.73 -4.53
C THR A 23 23.92 0.62 -5.07
N PRO A 24 22.76 0.32 -4.49
CA PRO A 24 21.82 -0.57 -5.15
C PRO A 24 21.36 0.12 -6.44
N ALA A 25 21.70 -0.48 -7.58
CA ALA A 25 21.09 -0.12 -8.84
C ALA A 25 19.61 -0.49 -8.74
N GLN A 26 18.75 0.50 -8.50
CA GLN A 26 17.32 0.34 -8.59
C GLN A 26 17.00 0.06 -10.05
N ALA A 27 16.85 -1.22 -10.41
CA ALA A 27 16.26 -1.60 -11.67
C ALA A 27 14.86 -1.00 -11.68
N ALA A 28 14.64 0.01 -12.52
CA ALA A 28 13.31 0.46 -12.84
C ALA A 28 12.63 -0.74 -13.52
N ALA A 29 11.81 -1.46 -12.77
CA ALA A 29 10.88 -2.41 -13.34
C ALA A 29 9.99 -1.61 -14.30
N SER A 30 10.31 -1.73 -15.59
CA SER A 30 9.45 -1.32 -16.68
C SER A 30 8.07 -1.91 -16.42
N GLY A 31 7.04 -1.08 -16.50
CA GLY A 31 5.71 -1.38 -15.99
C GLY A 31 5.15 -2.70 -16.48
N GLU A 32 5.24 -3.73 -15.65
CA GLU A 32 4.57 -5.00 -15.82
C GLU A 32 3.28 -4.97 -14.98
N ASP A 33 2.19 -4.85 -15.74
CA ASP A 33 0.80 -5.17 -15.43
C ASP A 33 0.33 -5.10 -13.97
N ALA A 34 -0.49 -4.10 -13.67
CA ALA A 34 -1.37 -4.15 -12.50
C ALA A 34 -2.34 -5.36 -12.53
N GLY A 35 -2.42 -6.08 -13.67
CA GLY A 35 -3.20 -7.31 -13.83
C GLY A 35 -2.77 -8.50 -12.96
N HIS A 36 -1.62 -8.43 -12.28
CA HIS A 36 -1.12 -9.51 -11.41
C HIS A 36 -1.08 -9.17 -9.92
N ALA A 37 -1.52 -7.98 -9.51
CA ALA A 37 -1.54 -7.59 -8.10
C ALA A 37 -2.92 -7.86 -7.46
N VAL A 38 -2.92 -8.36 -6.23
CA VAL A 38 -4.13 -8.45 -5.40
C VAL A 38 -3.91 -7.65 -4.13
N PHE A 39 -4.85 -6.76 -3.81
CA PHE A 39 -4.81 -5.93 -2.61
C PHE A 39 -5.97 -6.29 -1.68
N VAL A 40 -5.68 -6.49 -0.40
CA VAL A 40 -6.65 -6.84 0.63
C VAL A 40 -6.54 -5.87 1.79
N GLN A 41 -7.62 -5.20 2.14
CA GLN A 41 -7.65 -4.32 3.31
C GLN A 41 -7.95 -5.14 4.58
N THR A 42 -7.16 -4.95 5.64
CA THR A 42 -7.27 -5.72 6.89
C THR A 42 -8.37 -5.19 7.81
N ASN A 43 -8.61 -3.88 7.74
CA ASN A 43 -9.61 -3.17 8.53
C ASN A 43 -9.44 -3.36 10.06
N ASP A 44 -8.19 -3.48 10.52
CA ASP A 44 -7.86 -3.58 11.94
C ASP A 44 -8.14 -2.24 12.68
N PRO A 45 -8.97 -2.22 13.74
CA PRO A 45 -9.19 -1.04 14.58
C PRO A 45 -7.95 -0.48 15.28
N ALA A 46 -6.91 -1.30 15.47
CA ALA A 46 -5.65 -0.86 16.05
C ALA A 46 -4.73 -0.17 15.02
N GLY A 47 -5.02 -0.32 13.73
CA GLY A 47 -4.27 0.27 12.64
C GLY A 47 -4.57 -0.42 11.31
N ASN A 48 -5.29 0.26 10.42
CA ASN A 48 -5.73 -0.35 9.17
C ASN A 48 -4.59 -0.42 8.15
N THR A 49 -4.48 -1.55 7.46
CA THR A 49 -3.46 -1.80 6.45
C THR A 49 -4.04 -2.38 5.16
N ILE A 50 -3.26 -2.30 4.08
CA ILE A 50 -3.51 -2.99 2.82
C ILE A 50 -2.39 -4.01 2.60
N ASP A 51 -2.74 -5.27 2.62
CA ASP A 51 -1.86 -6.37 2.24
C ASP A 51 -1.81 -6.50 0.72
N ALA A 52 -0.60 -6.56 0.17
CA ALA A 52 -0.36 -6.74 -1.25
C ALA A 52 0.17 -8.15 -1.54
N PHE A 53 -0.35 -8.74 -2.60
CA PHE A 53 0.02 -10.07 -3.07
C PHE A 53 0.35 -10.01 -4.55
N HIS A 54 1.34 -10.81 -4.95
CA HIS A 54 1.57 -11.17 -6.34
C HIS A 54 0.73 -12.40 -6.69
N ARG A 55 -0.03 -12.35 -7.78
CA ARG A 55 -0.78 -13.48 -8.32
C ARG A 55 0.07 -14.19 -9.36
N ASN A 56 0.57 -15.38 -9.00
CA ASN A 56 1.35 -16.24 -9.89
C ASN A 56 0.51 -16.71 -11.09
N ALA A 57 1.19 -17.20 -12.13
CA ALA A 57 0.55 -17.70 -13.36
C ALA A 57 -0.43 -18.86 -13.11
N ASP A 58 -0.18 -19.67 -12.08
CA ASP A 58 -1.07 -20.76 -11.64
C ASP A 58 -2.27 -20.27 -10.79
N GLY A 59 -2.35 -18.96 -10.52
CA GLY A 59 -3.39 -18.32 -9.73
C GLY A 59 -3.13 -18.29 -8.23
N SER A 60 -2.05 -18.89 -7.73
CA SER A 60 -1.67 -18.79 -6.32
C SER A 60 -1.25 -17.37 -5.94
N LEU A 61 -1.41 -17.02 -4.66
CA LEU A 61 -1.06 -15.70 -4.14
C LEU A 61 0.20 -15.78 -3.29
N THR A 62 1.21 -14.99 -3.64
CA THR A 62 2.41 -14.80 -2.83
C THR A 62 2.30 -13.46 -2.11
N PHE A 63 2.27 -13.49 -0.78
CA PHE A 63 2.29 -12.27 0.03
C PHE A 63 3.58 -11.49 -0.23
N LEU A 64 3.46 -10.17 -0.38
CA LEU A 64 4.58 -9.28 -0.62
C LEU A 64 4.87 -8.44 0.62
N THR A 65 3.92 -7.59 1.00
CA THR A 65 4.08 -6.63 2.10
C THR A 65 2.73 -6.03 2.48
N SER A 66 2.72 -5.27 3.58
CA SER A 66 1.56 -4.56 4.08
C SER A 66 1.84 -3.06 4.11
N TYR A 67 0.88 -2.26 3.65
CA TYR A 67 0.98 -0.80 3.61
C TYR A 67 0.04 -0.18 4.63
N ALA A 68 0.58 0.67 5.51
CA ALA A 68 -0.23 1.43 6.44
C ALA A 68 -1.13 2.42 5.68
N THR A 69 -2.40 2.45 6.05
CA THR A 69 -3.36 3.45 5.54
C THR A 69 -3.18 4.81 6.21
N GLY A 70 -2.58 4.85 7.39
CA GLY A 70 -2.52 6.04 8.24
C GLY A 70 -3.80 6.31 9.02
N GLY A 71 -4.78 5.40 8.97
CA GLY A 71 -6.03 5.48 9.76
C GLY A 71 -6.34 4.18 10.49
N LEU A 72 -7.50 4.17 11.16
CA LEU A 72 -8.00 3.03 11.92
C LEU A 72 -9.15 2.33 11.19
N GLY A 73 -9.15 1.01 11.25
CA GLY A 73 -10.25 0.20 10.73
C GLY A 73 -11.47 0.31 11.65
N GLY A 74 -12.60 -0.22 11.22
CA GLY A 74 -13.83 -0.21 12.01
C GLY A 74 -14.37 -1.61 12.24
N ARG A 75 -15.00 -1.84 13.38
CA ARG A 75 -15.84 -3.03 13.57
C ARG A 75 -17.24 -2.56 13.91
N GLU A 76 -18.22 -2.83 13.05
CA GLU A 76 -19.62 -2.69 13.42
C GLU A 76 -19.97 -3.68 14.53
N THR A 77 -20.72 -3.19 15.51
CA THR A 77 -21.10 -3.98 16.68
C THR A 77 -22.22 -4.92 16.28
N GLY A 78 -22.03 -6.23 16.44
CA GLY A 78 -23.02 -7.25 16.04
C GLY A 78 -22.86 -7.78 14.61
N ALA A 79 -21.87 -7.31 13.86
CA ALA A 79 -21.48 -7.92 12.60
C ALA A 79 -20.75 -9.25 12.86
N GLY A 80 -21.14 -10.32 12.15
CA GLY A 80 -20.60 -11.68 12.28
C GLY A 80 -19.17 -11.80 11.72
N SER A 81 -18.96 -12.71 10.76
CA SER A 81 -17.62 -12.94 10.16
C SER A 81 -17.07 -11.76 9.34
N ASP A 82 -17.88 -10.78 8.95
CA ASP A 82 -17.42 -9.53 8.35
C ASP A 82 -17.54 -8.42 9.40
N PRO A 83 -16.44 -8.02 10.06
CA PRO A 83 -16.51 -7.03 11.11
C PRO A 83 -16.93 -5.65 10.61
N LEU A 84 -16.88 -5.36 9.31
CA LEU A 84 -17.21 -4.04 8.76
C LEU A 84 -18.58 -3.98 8.06
N ALA A 85 -19.15 -5.12 7.64
CA ALA A 85 -20.24 -5.17 6.66
C ALA A 85 -19.92 -4.32 5.41
N SER A 86 -18.68 -4.43 4.92
CA SER A 86 -18.11 -3.51 3.92
C SER A 86 -18.78 -3.68 2.55
N GLN A 87 -19.30 -2.59 2.00
CA GLN A 87 -19.75 -2.51 0.60
C GLN A 87 -18.73 -1.71 -0.23
N GLY A 88 -17.49 -2.21 -0.32
CA GLY A 88 -16.46 -1.57 -1.15
C GLY A 88 -15.62 -0.53 -0.40
N SER A 89 -15.11 -0.88 0.77
CA SER A 89 -14.13 -0.07 1.52
C SER A 89 -12.76 0.06 0.83
N LEU A 90 -12.49 -0.73 -0.20
CA LEU A 90 -11.27 -0.68 -1.00
C LEU A 90 -11.66 -0.61 -2.49
N MET A 91 -11.20 0.42 -3.20
CA MET A 91 -11.53 0.62 -4.60
C MET A 91 -10.30 0.96 -5.43
N LEU A 92 -10.05 0.15 -6.47
CA LEU A 92 -9.03 0.41 -7.49
C LEU A 92 -9.66 1.17 -8.67
N ILE A 93 -9.04 2.28 -9.06
CA ILE A 93 -9.35 3.06 -10.26
C ILE A 93 -8.20 2.82 -11.26
N PRO A 94 -8.35 1.88 -12.21
CA PRO A 94 -7.24 1.43 -13.05
C PRO A 94 -6.68 2.53 -13.97
N ASP A 95 -7.56 3.36 -14.53
CA ASP A 95 -7.19 4.41 -15.50
C ASP A 95 -6.25 5.46 -14.88
N ASP A 96 -6.47 5.79 -13.60
CA ASP A 96 -5.66 6.75 -12.85
C ASP A 96 -4.56 6.08 -12.00
N ARG A 97 -4.54 4.74 -11.96
CA ARG A 97 -3.67 3.93 -11.09
C ARG A 97 -3.77 4.35 -9.63
N VAL A 98 -4.99 4.55 -9.15
CA VAL A 98 -5.27 4.98 -7.77
C VAL A 98 -6.00 3.87 -7.02
N LEU A 99 -5.60 3.62 -5.77
CA LEU A 99 -6.32 2.75 -4.83
C LEU A 99 -6.79 3.61 -3.66
N ILE A 100 -8.08 3.52 -3.32
CA ILE A 100 -8.69 4.27 -2.22
C ILE A 100 -9.17 3.28 -1.17
N ALA A 101 -8.81 3.54 0.10
CA ALA A 101 -9.16 2.72 1.25
C ALA A 101 -9.92 3.53 2.29
N VAL A 102 -10.94 2.93 2.90
CA VAL A 102 -11.76 3.56 3.95
C VAL A 102 -11.22 3.18 5.33
N ASN A 103 -11.09 4.16 6.22
CA ASN A 103 -10.68 3.97 7.61
C ASN A 103 -11.83 4.33 8.55
N ALA A 104 -12.78 3.40 8.68
CA ALA A 104 -14.04 3.61 9.39
C ALA A 104 -13.84 4.09 10.84
N GLY A 105 -12.91 3.50 11.59
CA GLY A 105 -12.66 3.86 12.99
C GLY A 105 -12.04 5.25 13.18
N SER A 106 -11.49 5.85 12.13
CA SER A 106 -10.90 7.20 12.17
C SER A 106 -11.65 8.23 11.35
N ASN A 107 -12.75 7.88 10.71
CA ASN A 107 -13.54 8.77 9.83
C ASN A 107 -12.70 9.40 8.70
N THR A 108 -11.79 8.62 8.12
CA THR A 108 -10.93 9.06 7.01
C THR A 108 -10.96 8.09 5.83
N ILE A 109 -10.46 8.57 4.70
CA ILE A 109 -10.08 7.76 3.55
C ILE A 109 -8.59 7.96 3.26
N SER A 110 -7.95 6.94 2.71
CA SER A 110 -6.55 6.95 2.28
C SER A 110 -6.46 6.76 0.78
N VAL A 111 -5.64 7.56 0.11
CA VAL A 111 -5.41 7.50 -1.33
C VAL A 111 -3.99 7.01 -1.58
N PHE A 112 -3.86 6.00 -2.43
CA PHE A 112 -2.58 5.42 -2.82
C PHE A 112 -2.37 5.53 -4.33
N GLN A 113 -1.14 5.84 -4.74
CA GLN A 113 -0.70 5.60 -6.10
C GLN A 113 -0.29 4.13 -6.25
N VAL A 114 -0.73 3.49 -7.33
CA VAL A 114 -0.43 2.10 -7.68
C VAL A 114 0.66 2.04 -8.75
N GLY A 115 1.71 1.27 -8.47
CA GLY A 115 2.77 0.93 -9.40
C GLY A 115 2.99 -0.58 -9.41
N GLY A 116 2.30 -1.31 -10.30
CA GLY A 116 2.30 -2.78 -10.30
C GLY A 116 1.71 -3.30 -8.99
N ASP A 117 2.50 -4.08 -8.24
CA ASP A 117 2.15 -4.62 -6.92
C ASP A 117 2.52 -3.71 -5.73
N ARG A 118 2.98 -2.49 -6.02
CA ARG A 118 3.41 -1.51 -5.01
C ARG A 118 2.41 -0.39 -4.84
N LEU A 119 2.28 0.04 -3.58
CA LEU A 119 1.46 1.17 -3.19
C LEU A 119 2.32 2.27 -2.58
N ARG A 120 1.95 3.51 -2.86
CA ARG A 120 2.48 4.69 -2.18
C ARG A 120 1.33 5.53 -1.66
N LEU A 121 1.22 5.65 -0.33
CA LEU A 121 0.24 6.54 0.30
C LEU A 121 0.53 7.98 -0.12
N THR A 122 -0.43 8.65 -0.73
CA THR A 122 -0.31 10.03 -1.18
C THR A 122 -1.11 10.99 -0.30
N GLN A 123 -2.26 10.55 0.22
CA GLN A 123 -3.15 11.39 1.02
C GLN A 123 -3.92 10.58 2.07
N VAL A 124 -4.25 11.25 3.18
CA VAL A 124 -5.26 10.81 4.15
C VAL A 124 -6.22 11.99 4.35
N LEU A 125 -7.50 11.78 4.09
CA LEU A 125 -8.51 12.84 4.03
C LEU A 125 -9.69 12.48 4.93
N ALA A 126 -10.36 13.47 5.51
CA ALA A 126 -11.61 13.23 6.22
C ALA A 126 -12.67 12.68 5.25
N SER A 127 -13.44 11.68 5.70
CA SER A 127 -14.52 11.08 4.90
C SER A 127 -15.76 11.97 4.78
N GLY A 128 -15.86 13.03 5.60
CA GLY A 128 -17.01 13.94 5.63
C GLY A 128 -18.19 13.44 6.49
N GLY A 129 -18.05 12.29 7.15
CA GLY A 129 -19.08 11.73 8.04
C GLY A 129 -18.51 10.64 8.95
N PRO A 130 -19.21 10.29 10.04
CA PRO A 130 -18.75 9.27 10.97
C PRO A 130 -18.86 7.88 10.34
N PHE A 131 -17.91 7.01 10.68
CA PHE A 131 -17.90 5.59 10.38
C PHE A 131 -18.23 5.25 8.92
N PRO A 132 -17.47 5.75 7.94
CA PRO A 132 -17.69 5.42 6.53
C PRO A 132 -17.53 3.91 6.29
N THR A 133 -18.43 3.32 5.51
CA THR A 133 -18.44 1.86 5.23
C THR A 133 -18.22 1.51 3.75
N GLY A 134 -18.04 2.50 2.86
CA GLY A 134 -17.79 2.29 1.44
C GLY A 134 -17.46 3.57 0.66
N ILE A 135 -17.13 3.40 -0.62
CA ILE A 135 -16.79 4.49 -1.55
C ILE A 135 -17.77 4.47 -2.73
N GLY A 136 -18.35 5.62 -3.06
CA GLY A 136 -19.10 5.84 -4.30
C GLY A 136 -18.32 6.73 -5.25
N VAL A 137 -18.20 6.35 -6.53
CA VAL A 137 -17.57 7.15 -7.58
C VAL A 137 -18.65 7.66 -8.54
N HIS A 138 -18.60 8.95 -8.88
CA HIS A 138 -19.53 9.58 -9.82
C HIS A 138 -18.77 10.16 -11.03
N ASP A 139 -19.13 9.71 -12.23
CA ASP A 139 -18.51 10.15 -13.49
C ASP A 139 -18.88 11.61 -13.81
N SER A 140 -17.98 12.55 -13.50
CA SER A 140 -18.12 13.95 -13.96
C SER A 140 -17.00 14.36 -14.94
N ALA A 141 -16.10 13.46 -15.31
CA ALA A 141 -14.86 13.81 -16.02
C ALA A 141 -14.60 13.04 -17.33
N ARG A 142 -15.62 12.44 -17.97
CA ARG A 142 -15.47 12.00 -19.36
C ARG A 142 -15.50 13.24 -20.28
N ARG A 143 -14.35 13.88 -20.50
CA ARG A 143 -14.22 14.76 -21.68
C ARG A 143 -14.45 13.88 -22.92
N PRO A 144 -15.43 14.18 -23.79
CA PRO A 144 -15.56 13.46 -25.05
C PRO A 144 -14.27 13.66 -25.84
N ARG A 145 -13.61 12.56 -26.22
CA ARG A 145 -12.52 12.62 -27.21
C ARG A 145 -13.11 13.24 -28.47
N SER A 146 -12.54 14.38 -28.87
CA SER A 146 -12.85 15.11 -30.08
C SER A 146 -13.10 14.14 -31.24
N ALA A 147 -14.34 14.07 -31.72
CA ALA A 147 -14.63 13.42 -32.99
C ALA A 147 -13.86 14.21 -34.07
N SER A 148 -12.95 13.52 -34.74
CA SER A 148 -12.24 14.03 -35.90
C SER A 148 -13.23 14.47 -36.97
N ARG A 149 -13.03 15.68 -37.46
CA ARG A 149 -13.78 16.33 -38.53
C ARG A 149 -13.70 15.48 -39.81
N PRO A 150 -14.81 15.10 -40.47
CA PRO A 150 -14.74 14.57 -41.82
C PRO A 150 -14.40 15.71 -42.78
N THR A 151 -13.36 15.50 -43.58
CA THR A 151 -13.01 16.33 -44.74
C THR A 151 -14.12 16.28 -45.78
N ALA A 152 -14.50 17.46 -46.31
CA ALA A 152 -15.44 17.59 -47.39
C ALA A 152 -14.92 16.94 -48.69
N SER A 153 -15.82 16.36 -49.47
CA SER A 153 -15.64 16.15 -50.90
C SER A 153 -16.95 16.50 -51.61
N THR A 154 -16.90 17.53 -52.44
CA THR A 154 -17.73 17.72 -53.63
C THR A 154 -16.88 18.52 -54.61
#